data_AF-A0A945CVK3-F1
#
_entry.id   AF-A0A945CVK3-F1
#
_cell.length_a   1.000
_cell.length_b   1.000
_cell.length_c   1.000
_cell.angle_alpha   90.00
_cell.angle_beta   90.00
_cell.angle_gamma   90.00
#
_symmetry.space_group_name_H-M   'P 1'
#
loop_
_entity.id
_entity.type
_entity.pdbx_description
1 polymer ?
#
loop_
_entity_poly.entity_id
_entity_poly.type
_entity_poly.pdbx_seq_one_letter_code
_entity_poly.pdbx_strand_id
1 'polypeptide(L)'
;MAAKKAVPKLPFRNFFMYREVTDFLESLAKARPNLCRLGSLGQSRQGREVHLLTVTDFKSGDPEDRPGYLIHGNIHAGELAGTH
;
A
#
# COMPACT_ATOMS: atom_id res chain seq x y z
N MET A 1 20.28 -6.08 15.52
CA MET A 1 19.35 -5.74 14.41
C MET A 1 17.95 -6.19 14.81
N ALA A 2 16.92 -5.36 14.66
CA ALA A 2 15.55 -5.79 14.95
C ALA A 2 15.15 -6.95 14.02
N ALA A 3 14.51 -7.98 14.58
CA ALA A 3 14.03 -9.12 13.80
C ALA A 3 13.08 -8.64 12.70
N LYS A 4 13.30 -9.10 11.46
CA LYS A 4 12.40 -8.77 10.33
C LYS A 4 11.02 -9.37 10.62
N LYS A 5 10.00 -8.53 10.79
CA LYS A 5 8.60 -8.99 10.86
C LYS A 5 8.24 -9.76 9.59
N ALA A 6 7.39 -10.77 9.75
CA ALA A 6 6.86 -11.53 8.61
C ALA A 6 6.05 -10.60 7.69
N VAL A 7 6.14 -10.84 6.38
CA VAL A 7 5.29 -10.15 5.39
C VAL A 7 3.87 -10.70 5.55
N PRO A 8 2.82 -9.84 5.64
CA PRO A 8 1.45 -10.31 5.72
C PRO A 8 1.10 -11.13 4.48
N LYS A 9 0.39 -12.25 4.67
CA LYS A 9 -0.14 -13.03 3.53
C LYS A 9 -1.38 -12.33 2.98
N LEU A 10 -1.55 -12.38 1.67
CA LEU A 10 -2.74 -11.89 0.98
C LEU A 10 -3.62 -13.10 0.61
N PRO A 11 -4.72 -13.35 1.35
CA PRO A 11 -5.61 -14.47 1.06
C PRO A 11 -6.53 -14.10 -0.10
N PHE A 12 -6.31 -14.67 -1.29
CA PHE A 12 -7.18 -14.54 -2.46
C PHE A 12 -8.50 -15.35 -2.30
N ARG A 13 -9.27 -15.04 -1.26
CA ARG A 13 -10.52 -15.75 -0.90
C ARG A 13 -11.74 -14.83 -0.86
N ASN A 14 -11.52 -13.54 -0.61
CA ASN A 14 -12.56 -12.52 -0.58
C ASN A 14 -11.96 -11.17 -0.99
N PHE A 15 -12.81 -10.27 -1.46
CA PHE A 15 -12.43 -8.87 -1.63
C PHE A 15 -12.29 -8.21 -0.27
N PHE A 16 -11.24 -7.43 -0.10
CA PHE A 16 -11.00 -6.69 1.13
C PHE A 16 -11.93 -5.48 1.22
N MET A 17 -12.49 -5.27 2.42
CA MET A 17 -13.09 -4.01 2.81
C MET A 17 -11.99 -2.96 3.06
N TYR A 18 -12.35 -1.67 3.05
CA TYR A 18 -11.40 -0.57 3.25
C TYR A 18 -10.48 -0.76 4.46
N ARG A 19 -11.01 -1.23 5.60
CA ARG A 19 -10.21 -1.47 6.80
C ARG A 19 -9.20 -2.60 6.61
N GLU A 20 -9.59 -3.69 5.93
CA GLU A 20 -8.70 -4.82 5.66
C GLU A 20 -7.56 -4.41 4.70
N VAL A 21 -7.87 -3.60 3.68
CA VAL A 21 -6.83 -2.97 2.82
C VAL A 21 -5.87 -2.14 3.66
N THR A 22 -6.41 -1.27 4.53
CA THR A 22 -5.61 -0.39 5.40
C THR A 22 -4.69 -1.20 6.31
N ASP A 23 -5.24 -2.19 7.02
CA ASP A 23 -4.50 -3.05 7.94
C ASP A 23 -3.40 -3.86 7.22
N PHE A 24 -3.67 -4.32 6.00
CA PHE A 24 -2.68 -5.01 5.17
C PHE A 24 -1.53 -4.09 4.76
N LEU A 25 -1.83 -2.89 4.25
CA LEU A 25 -0.83 -1.92 3.82
C LEU A 25 0.06 -1.45 4.98
N GLU A 26 -0.55 -1.16 6.13
CA GLU A 26 0.20 -0.82 7.35
C GLU A 26 1.12 -1.96 7.79
N SER A 27 0.61 -3.20 7.77
CA SER A 27 1.38 -4.39 8.14
C SER A 27 2.56 -4.60 7.18
N LEU A 28 2.36 -4.38 5.89
CA LEU A 28 3.39 -4.49 4.87
C LEU A 28 4.49 -3.43 5.04
N ALA A 29 4.11 -2.17 5.25
CA ALA A 29 5.04 -1.07 5.53
C ALA A 29 5.85 -1.34 6.82
N LYS A 30 5.20 -1.78 7.89
CA LYS A 30 5.86 -2.17 9.16
C LYS A 30 6.80 -3.37 8.99
N ALA A 31 6.48 -4.31 8.10
CA ALA A 31 7.31 -5.49 7.85
C ALA A 31 8.55 -5.19 7.01
N ARG A 32 8.48 -4.18 6.13
CA ARG A 32 9.55 -3.83 5.19
C ARG A 32 9.78 -2.31 5.11
N PRO A 33 10.16 -1.63 6.20
CA PRO A 33 10.27 -0.15 6.22
C PRO A 33 11.35 0.40 5.28
N ASN A 34 12.34 -0.42 4.91
CA ASN A 34 13.38 -0.04 3.93
C ASN A 34 12.92 -0.19 2.47
N LEU A 35 11.75 -0.79 2.24
CA LEU A 35 11.22 -1.05 0.90
C LEU A 35 9.82 -0.46 0.68
N CYS A 36 9.03 -0.30 1.73
CA CYS A 36 7.63 0.13 1.66
C CYS A 36 7.38 1.30 2.62
N ARG A 37 6.81 2.40 2.11
CA ARG A 37 6.25 3.49 2.92
C ARG A 37 4.79 3.70 2.53
N LEU A 38 3.92 3.70 3.53
CA LEU A 38 2.51 4.03 3.37
C LEU A 38 2.34 5.55 3.55
N GLY A 39 1.75 6.19 2.55
CA GLY A 39 1.33 7.58 2.57
C GLY A 39 -0.11 7.72 2.06
N SER A 40 -0.51 8.95 1.79
CA SER A 40 -1.85 9.29 1.31
C SER A 40 -1.79 10.25 0.14
N LEU A 41 -2.64 10.03 -0.87
CA LEU A 41 -2.91 10.97 -1.96
C LEU A 41 -3.93 12.04 -1.55
N GLY A 42 -4.50 11.94 -0.34
CA GLY A 42 -5.55 12.80 0.18
C GLY A 42 -6.72 11.99 0.73
N GLN A 43 -7.81 12.69 1.04
CA GLN A 43 -9.02 12.07 1.58
C GLN A 43 -10.15 12.08 0.56
N SER A 44 -10.90 10.98 0.52
CA SER A 44 -12.20 10.91 -0.17
C SER A 44 -13.20 11.87 0.46
N ARG A 45 -14.35 12.07 -0.22
CA ARG A 45 -15.45 12.90 0.28
C ARG A 45 -16.03 12.42 1.63
N GLN A 46 -15.82 11.15 1.99
CA GLN A 46 -16.25 10.57 3.26
C GLN A 46 -15.12 10.53 4.32
N GLY A 47 -13.99 11.21 4.07
CA GLY A 47 -12.87 11.27 5.01
C GLY A 47 -12.02 10.01 5.10
N ARG A 48 -12.16 9.07 4.15
CA ARG A 48 -11.25 7.91 4.04
C ARG A 48 -9.97 8.31 3.29
N GLU A 49 -8.83 7.87 3.78
CA GLU A 49 -7.53 8.03 3.11
C GLU A 49 -7.54 7.31 1.75
N VAL A 50 -6.98 7.99 0.74
CA VAL A 50 -6.66 7.38 -0.55
C VAL A 50 -5.21 6.92 -0.47
N HIS A 51 -5.02 5.65 -0.12
CA HIS A 51 -3.70 5.11 0.20
C HIS A 51 -2.73 5.16 -0.98
N LEU A 52 -1.48 5.56 -0.69
CA LEU A 52 -0.33 5.42 -1.59
C LEU A 52 0.72 4.54 -0.92
N LEU A 53 1.02 3.39 -1.51
CA LEU A 53 2.15 2.57 -1.08
C LEU A 53 3.33 2.80 -2.03
N THR A 54 4.34 3.51 -1.56
CA THR A 54 5.61 3.65 -2.30
C THR A 54 6.47 2.43 -2.05
N VAL A 55 6.81 1.69 -3.11
CA VAL A 55 7.67 0.49 -3.06
C VAL A 55 8.96 0.75 -3.84
N THR A 56 10.09 0.85 -3.12
CA THR A 56 11.42 1.08 -3.71
C THR A 56 12.51 0.83 -2.67
N ASP A 57 13.77 0.63 -3.09
CA ASP A 57 14.88 0.71 -2.15
C ASP A 57 15.08 2.17 -1.71
N PHE A 58 14.79 2.47 -0.44
CA PHE A 58 14.97 3.80 0.12
C PHE A 58 16.43 4.12 0.46
N LYS A 59 17.36 3.18 0.27
CA LYS A 59 18.80 3.43 0.41
C LYS A 59 19.45 3.96 -0.87
N SER A 60 18.77 3.87 -2.01
CA SER A 60 19.32 4.28 -3.31
C SER A 60 19.00 5.72 -3.68
N GLY A 61 18.81 6.60 -2.69
CA GLY A 61 18.39 7.99 -2.90
C GLY A 61 16.88 8.19 -2.94
N ASP A 62 16.47 9.44 -3.16
CA ASP A 62 15.06 9.83 -3.06
C ASP A 62 14.23 9.16 -4.18
N PRO A 63 13.00 8.70 -3.88
CA PRO A 63 12.14 8.07 -4.89
C PRO A 63 11.74 9.02 -6.02
N GLU A 64 11.62 10.32 -5.70
CA GLU A 64 11.13 11.36 -6.62
C GLU A 64 12.14 11.71 -7.73
N ASP A 65 13.43 11.40 -7.51
CA ASP A 65 14.50 11.63 -8.48
C ASP A 65 14.64 10.50 -9.51
N ARG A 66 13.76 9.49 -9.46
CA ARG A 66 13.85 8.27 -10.28
C ARG A 66 12.54 8.06 -11.07
N PRO A 67 12.59 7.39 -12.24
CA PRO A 67 11.39 7.03 -12.96
C PRO A 67 10.39 6.25 -12.10
N GLY A 68 9.13 6.67 -12.11
CA GLY A 68 8.04 6.05 -11.37
C GLY A 68 7.19 5.14 -12.25
N TYR A 69 6.71 4.03 -11.67
CA TYR A 69 5.67 3.20 -12.25
C TYR A 69 4.45 3.23 -11.33
N LEU A 70 3.29 3.63 -11.86
CA LEU A 70 2.05 3.76 -11.09
C LEU A 70 1.13 2.58 -11.39
N ILE A 71 0.69 1.90 -10.34
CA ILE A 71 -0.40 0.91 -10.37
C ILE A 71 -1.54 1.49 -9.54
N HIS A 72 -2.74 1.54 -10.13
CA HIS A 72 -3.95 2.00 -9.47
C HIS A 72 -5.12 1.09 -9.83
N GLY A 73 -6.06 0.93 -8.90
CA GLY A 73 -7.26 0.12 -9.07
C GLY A 73 -8.45 0.74 -8.34
N ASN A 74 -9.65 0.22 -8.62
CA ASN A 74 -10.89 0.59 -7.96
C ASN A 74 -11.32 2.06 -8.11
N ILE A 75 -11.02 2.67 -9.28
CA ILE A 75 -11.60 3.98 -9.63
C ILE A 75 -13.14 3.92 -9.69
N HIS A 76 -13.67 2.80 -10.19
CA HIS A 76 -15.08 2.45 -10.09
C HIS A 76 -15.27 1.51 -8.90
N ALA A 77 -16.15 1.89 -7.97
CA ALA A 77 -16.37 1.18 -6.72
C ALA A 77 -16.79 -0.30 -6.89
N GLY A 78 -17.45 -0.64 -8.01
CA GLY A 78 -17.89 -2.01 -8.31
C GLY A 78 -16.82 -2.90 -8.94
N GLU A 79 -15.69 -2.35 -9.39
CA GLU A 79 -14.62 -3.08 -10.08
C GLU A 79 -13.54 -3.50 -9.07
N LEU A 80 -13.85 -4.50 -8.26
CA LEU A 80 -13.06 -4.84 -7.06
C LEU A 80 -11.74 -5.58 -7.35
N ALA A 81 -11.60 -6.18 -8.53
CA ALA A 81 -10.48 -7.08 -8.86
C ALA A 81 -9.09 -6.45 -8.68
N GLY A 82 -8.96 -5.12 -8.78
CA GLY A 82 -7.69 -4.40 -8.60
C GLY A 82 -7.33 -3.99 -7.17
N THR A 83 -8.12 -4.36 -6.15
CA THR A 83 -8.00 -3.82 -4.76
C THR A 83 -7.41 -4.81 -3.76
N HIS A 84 -7.31 -6.09 -4.14
CA HIS A 84 -7.00 -7.21 -3.27
C HIS A 84 -6.06 -8.20 -3.95
#